data_AF-A0A9E3F460-F1
#
_entry.id   AF-A0A9E3F460-F1
#
_cell.length_a   1.000
_cell.length_b   1.000
_cell.length_c   1.000
_cell.angle_alpha   90.00
_cell.angle_beta   90.00
_cell.angle_gamma   90.00
#
_symmetry.space_group_name_H-M   'P 1'
#
loop_
_entity.id
_entity.type
_entity.pdbx_description
1 polymer ?
#
loop_
_entity_poly.entity_id
_entity_poly.type
_entity_poly.pdbx_seq_one_letter_code
_entity_poly.pdbx_strand_id
1 'polypeptide(L)'
;TGTSGLADTILKTNLEATEEIARQLRLRDLGGMVILDFIDMDSQRDKKAVMDAFVKALKDDRSRTKISSISPLGLIEMTRKRTGETVDTAMTDVCPYCQGLGRVESAETVSLRIEREVRRLASTTGHEAFVIAVHPAVAAHLIGEQGMDIEDLERQIQRAVCIRSVPSWHHVEKFEIEPGALQKIEQNFPTPRRGQVVECIVSREDPLGDRAPWATAHLLPQRTFLVDLVNGAKFLGQTVRARLTDVRRSVALGEVLTGAALRAAGNGAGEARGEQRPASLERGGRERASADR
;
A
#
# COMPACT_ATOMS: atom_id res chain seq x y z
N THR A 1 -0.64 -36.96 1.96
CA THR A 1 -0.66 -38.15 1.07
C THR A 1 0.70 -38.83 1.13
N GLY A 2 0.76 -40.07 1.63
CA GLY A 2 1.80 -41.09 1.38
C GLY A 2 3.21 -40.90 1.95
N THR A 3 3.49 -41.47 3.13
CA THR A 3 4.82 -41.54 3.76
C THR A 3 5.83 -42.47 3.06
N SER A 4 5.39 -43.37 2.16
CA SER A 4 6.26 -44.33 1.47
C SER A 4 6.63 -43.96 0.03
N GLY A 5 6.24 -42.77 -0.45
CA GLY A 5 6.55 -42.26 -1.79
C GLY A 5 7.08 -40.84 -1.82
N LEU A 6 7.37 -40.25 -0.65
CA LEU A 6 7.82 -38.87 -0.55
C LEU A 6 9.23 -38.70 -1.14
N ALA A 7 10.17 -39.60 -0.82
CA ALA A 7 11.52 -39.56 -1.36
C ALA A 7 11.55 -39.68 -2.90
N ASP A 8 10.78 -40.62 -3.46
CA ASP A 8 10.66 -40.80 -4.91
C ASP A 8 10.02 -39.58 -5.59
N THR A 9 9.03 -38.96 -4.95
CA THR A 9 8.39 -37.75 -5.45
C THR A 9 9.37 -36.57 -5.43
N ILE A 10 10.13 -36.40 -4.34
CA ILE A 10 11.17 -35.39 -4.21
C ILE A 10 12.22 -35.55 -5.31
N LEU A 11 12.76 -36.76 -5.48
CA LEU A 11 13.74 -37.04 -6.53
C LEU A 11 13.17 -36.73 -7.92
N LYS A 12 11.96 -37.19 -8.21
CA LYS A 12 11.29 -36.93 -9.49
C LYS A 12 11.11 -35.42 -9.74
N THR A 13 10.62 -34.67 -8.76
CA THR A 13 10.44 -33.21 -8.88
C THR A 13 11.77 -32.50 -9.08
N ASN A 14 12.82 -32.88 -8.35
CA ASN A 14 14.14 -32.29 -8.54
C ASN A 14 14.70 -32.60 -9.94
N LEU A 15 14.52 -33.82 -10.45
CA LEU A 15 14.95 -34.19 -11.81
C LEU A 15 14.20 -33.38 -12.89
N GLU A 16 12.88 -33.24 -12.78
CA GLU A 16 12.09 -32.38 -13.68
C GLU A 16 12.55 -30.91 -13.59
N ALA A 17 12.86 -30.42 -12.39
CA ALA A 17 13.39 -29.08 -12.20
C ALA A 17 14.75 -28.89 -12.88
N THR A 18 15.64 -29.90 -12.92
CA THR A 18 16.94 -29.76 -13.62
C THR A 18 16.78 -29.42 -15.10
N GLU A 19 15.84 -30.09 -15.78
CA GLU A 19 15.58 -29.87 -17.21
C GLU A 19 14.98 -28.48 -17.45
N GLU A 20 14.02 -28.08 -16.62
CA GLU A 20 13.35 -26.79 -16.74
C GLU A 20 14.28 -25.62 -16.40
N ILE A 21 15.13 -25.74 -15.36
CA ILE A 21 16.13 -24.72 -15.01
C ILE A 21 17.08 -24.52 -16.19
N ALA A 22 17.65 -25.60 -16.74
CA ALA A 22 18.55 -25.51 -17.89
C ALA A 22 17.88 -24.87 -19.12
N ARG A 23 16.60 -25.16 -19.35
CA ARG A 23 15.80 -24.54 -20.41
C ARG A 23 15.60 -23.04 -20.18
N GLN A 24 15.24 -22.63 -18.95
CA GLN A 24 15.02 -21.22 -18.60
C GLN A 24 16.30 -20.39 -18.66
N LEU A 25 17.44 -20.94 -18.23
CA LEU A 25 18.75 -20.28 -18.35
C LEU A 25 19.04 -19.88 -19.79
N ARG A 26 18.73 -20.75 -20.76
CA ARG A 26 18.90 -20.48 -22.19
C ARG A 26 17.87 -19.49 -22.72
N LEU A 27 16.59 -19.69 -22.40
CA LEU A 27 15.50 -18.87 -22.95
C LEU A 27 15.54 -17.41 -22.49
N ARG A 28 15.95 -17.17 -21.25
CA ARG A 28 16.04 -15.83 -20.65
C ARG A 28 17.45 -15.21 -20.77
N ASP A 29 18.37 -15.94 -21.38
CA ASP A 29 19.82 -15.68 -21.40
C ASP A 29 20.42 -15.32 -20.03
N LEU A 30 19.98 -16.01 -18.97
CA LEU A 30 20.46 -15.73 -17.61
C LEU A 30 21.95 -16.07 -17.52
N GLY A 31 22.76 -15.11 -17.10
CA GLY A 31 24.20 -15.26 -16.94
C GLY A 31 24.69 -14.63 -15.65
N GLY A 32 25.89 -15.01 -15.21
CA GLY A 32 26.45 -14.65 -13.91
C GLY A 32 26.45 -15.85 -12.97
N MET A 33 26.44 -15.57 -11.67
CA MET A 33 26.34 -16.56 -10.60
C MET A 33 24.88 -16.96 -10.41
N VAL A 34 24.60 -18.26 -10.43
CA VAL A 34 23.28 -18.83 -10.19
C VAL A 34 23.40 -19.82 -9.03
N ILE A 35 22.50 -19.70 -8.07
CA ILE A 35 22.41 -20.59 -6.91
C ILE A 35 21.09 -21.35 -7.04
N LEU A 36 21.16 -22.67 -6.92
CA LEU A 36 20.01 -23.56 -7.06
C LEU A 36 19.77 -24.26 -5.72
N ASP A 37 18.55 -24.12 -5.21
CA ASP A 37 18.09 -24.72 -3.98
C ASP A 37 17.09 -25.83 -4.33
N PHE A 38 17.57 -27.07 -4.39
CA PHE A 38 16.72 -28.23 -4.66
C PHE A 38 16.06 -28.70 -3.36
N ILE A 39 14.94 -29.43 -3.48
CA ILE A 39 14.29 -30.02 -2.31
C ILE A 39 15.27 -30.97 -1.61
N ASP A 40 15.37 -30.87 -0.29
CA ASP A 40 16.27 -31.69 0.51
C ASP A 40 16.08 -33.19 0.25
N MET A 41 17.20 -33.89 0.06
CA MET A 41 17.27 -35.34 -0.14
C MET A 41 18.24 -35.92 0.90
N ASP A 42 17.88 -37.02 1.56
CA ASP A 42 18.79 -37.69 2.50
C ASP A 42 19.81 -38.59 1.77
N SER A 43 19.39 -39.18 0.66
CA SER A 43 20.17 -40.12 -0.15
C SER A 43 21.25 -39.39 -0.97
N GLN A 44 22.51 -39.75 -0.75
CA GLN A 44 23.63 -39.27 -1.56
C GLN A 44 23.53 -39.73 -3.03
N ARG A 45 22.87 -40.87 -3.26
CA ARG A 45 22.60 -41.37 -4.61
C ARG A 45 21.67 -40.43 -5.37
N ASP A 46 20.65 -39.92 -4.70
CA ASP A 46 19.62 -39.06 -5.29
C ASP A 46 20.18 -37.67 -5.57
N LYS A 47 20.96 -37.12 -4.61
CA LYS A 47 21.77 -35.91 -4.81
C LYS A 47 22.67 -36.00 -6.04
N LYS A 48 23.38 -37.13 -6.18
CA LYS A 48 24.24 -37.37 -7.35
C LYS A 48 23.42 -37.48 -8.64
N ALA A 49 22.28 -38.16 -8.62
CA ALA A 49 21.41 -38.28 -9.79
C ALA A 49 20.91 -36.92 -10.29
N VAL A 50 20.51 -36.03 -9.38
CA VAL A 50 20.10 -34.65 -9.71
C VAL A 50 21.28 -33.86 -10.28
N MET A 51 22.47 -33.96 -9.68
CA MET A 51 23.67 -33.29 -10.21
C MET A 51 24.03 -33.78 -11.62
N ASP A 52 24.05 -35.09 -11.84
CA ASP A 52 24.38 -35.69 -13.14
C ASP A 52 23.33 -35.31 -14.21
N ALA A 53 22.05 -35.28 -13.84
CA ALA A 53 20.96 -34.82 -14.71
C ALA A 53 21.11 -33.34 -15.07
N PHE A 54 21.44 -32.49 -14.10
CA PHE A 54 21.65 -31.06 -14.34
C PHE A 54 22.85 -30.79 -15.26
N VAL A 55 23.98 -31.47 -15.03
CA VAL A 55 25.16 -31.42 -15.92
C VAL A 55 24.77 -31.85 -17.33
N LYS A 56 23.97 -32.91 -17.46
CA LYS A 56 23.49 -33.39 -18.77
C LYS A 56 22.59 -32.36 -19.46
N ALA A 57 21.66 -31.74 -18.74
CA ALA A 57 20.71 -30.76 -19.28
C ALA A 57 21.38 -29.46 -19.77
N LEU A 58 22.56 -29.14 -19.22
CA LEU A 58 23.38 -27.99 -19.62
C LEU A 58 24.36 -28.28 -20.77
N LYS A 59 24.49 -29.52 -21.24
CA LYS A 59 25.42 -29.87 -22.34
C LYS A 59 25.12 -29.12 -23.64
N ASP A 60 23.85 -28.86 -23.90
CA ASP A 60 23.39 -28.16 -25.10
C ASP A 60 23.41 -26.62 -24.96
N ASP A 61 23.87 -26.10 -23.81
CA ASP A 61 24.03 -24.66 -23.62
C ASP A 61 25.25 -24.15 -24.39
N ARG A 62 25.01 -23.15 -25.25
CA ARG A 62 26.06 -22.51 -26.05
C ARG A 62 26.97 -21.62 -25.19
N SER A 63 26.47 -21.13 -24.06
CA SER A 63 27.24 -20.31 -23.14
C SER A 63 28.08 -21.17 -22.21
N ARG A 64 29.33 -20.76 -21.97
CA ARG A 64 30.22 -21.49 -21.05
C ARG A 64 29.64 -21.52 -19.64
N THR A 65 29.39 -22.72 -19.14
CA THR A 65 28.93 -23.00 -17.77
C THR A 65 30.04 -23.62 -16.94
N LYS A 66 30.02 -23.36 -15.62
CA LYS A 66 30.83 -24.06 -14.62
C LYS A 66 29.93 -24.33 -13.42
N ILE A 67 29.82 -25.59 -13.02
CA ILE A 67 28.99 -26.05 -11.92
C ILE A 67 29.90 -26.50 -10.79
N SER A 68 29.61 -26.11 -9.55
CA SER A 68 30.29 -26.60 -8.35
C SER A 68 29.57 -27.82 -7.77
N SER A 69 30.20 -28.52 -6.84
CA SER A 69 29.53 -29.56 -6.07
C SER A 69 28.44 -28.98 -5.17
N ILE A 70 27.50 -29.82 -4.73
CA ILE A 70 26.50 -29.45 -3.72
C ILE A 70 27.23 -28.95 -2.46
N SER A 71 26.87 -27.76 -2.00
CA SER A 71 27.44 -27.15 -0.80
C SER A 71 26.97 -27.88 0.46
N PRO A 72 27.64 -27.67 1.60
CA PRO A 72 27.16 -28.20 2.89
C PRO A 72 25.74 -27.74 3.26
N LEU A 73 25.28 -26.61 2.68
CA LEU A 73 23.94 -26.07 2.86
C LEU A 73 22.90 -26.70 1.91
N GLY A 74 23.29 -27.67 1.07
CA GLY A 74 22.38 -28.31 0.10
C GLY A 74 22.26 -27.56 -1.23
N LEU A 75 22.94 -26.42 -1.39
CA LEU A 75 22.83 -25.58 -2.59
C LEU A 75 23.80 -26.01 -3.70
N ILE A 76 23.38 -25.89 -4.96
CA ILE A 76 24.28 -26.03 -6.11
C ILE A 76 24.62 -24.64 -6.64
N GLU A 77 25.91 -24.34 -6.76
CA GLU A 77 26.36 -23.08 -7.34
C GLU A 77 26.82 -23.32 -8.77
N MET A 78 26.48 -22.41 -9.67
CA MET A 78 27.02 -22.41 -11.01
C MET A 78 27.32 -21.00 -11.50
N THR A 79 28.16 -20.91 -12.50
CA THR A 79 28.39 -19.69 -13.26
C THR A 79 28.12 -19.95 -14.73
N ARG A 80 27.39 -19.04 -15.38
CA ARG A 80 27.14 -19.07 -16.82
C ARG A 80 27.65 -17.76 -17.41
N LYS A 81 28.52 -17.81 -18.42
CA LYS A 81 29.09 -16.60 -19.03
C LYS A 81 27.96 -15.73 -19.61
N ARG A 82 27.96 -14.44 -19.27
CA ARG A 82 27.08 -13.44 -19.90
C ARG A 82 27.50 -13.18 -21.34
N THR A 83 26.55 -13.28 -22.26
CA THR A 83 26.74 -13.06 -23.70
C THR A 83 26.13 -11.74 -24.20
N GLY A 84 25.29 -11.09 -23.39
CA GLY A 84 24.67 -9.81 -23.69
C GLY A 84 23.76 -9.35 -22.54
N GLU A 85 22.83 -8.44 -22.84
CA GLU A 85 21.74 -8.07 -21.94
C GLU A 85 20.74 -9.23 -21.81
N THR A 86 20.27 -9.48 -20.59
CA THR A 86 19.24 -10.50 -20.34
C THR A 86 17.92 -10.06 -20.92
N VAL A 87 17.07 -11.01 -21.36
CA VAL A 87 15.74 -10.71 -21.92
C VAL A 87 14.91 -9.83 -20.99
N ASP A 88 15.00 -10.08 -19.69
CA ASP A 88 14.33 -9.29 -18.65
C ASP A 88 14.74 -7.81 -18.69
N THR A 89 16.02 -7.51 -18.85
CA THR A 89 16.53 -6.12 -18.91
C THR A 89 16.10 -5.41 -20.18
N ALA A 90 15.94 -6.12 -21.29
CA ALA A 90 15.49 -5.55 -22.55
C ALA A 90 13.96 -5.30 -22.58
N MET A 91 13.19 -6.00 -21.74
CA MET A 91 11.72 -5.97 -21.75
C MET A 91 11.09 -5.33 -20.52
N THR A 92 11.87 -5.02 -19.47
CA THR A 92 11.35 -4.52 -18.20
C THR A 92 12.07 -3.26 -17.75
N ASP A 93 11.31 -2.37 -17.13
CA ASP A 93 11.85 -1.26 -16.37
C ASP A 93 11.85 -1.61 -14.88
N VAL A 94 12.79 -1.00 -14.14
CA VAL A 94 12.81 -1.12 -12.68
C VAL A 94 11.51 -0.55 -12.13
N CYS A 95 10.85 -1.29 -11.22
CA CYS A 95 9.62 -0.86 -10.59
C CYS A 95 9.80 0.55 -9.98
N PRO A 96 9.04 1.58 -10.42
CA PRO A 96 9.24 2.95 -9.96
C PRO A 96 8.88 3.16 -8.49
N TYR A 97 8.19 2.18 -7.89
CA TYR A 97 7.75 2.25 -6.50
C TYR A 97 8.77 1.63 -5.54
N CYS A 98 9.06 0.33 -5.69
CA CYS A 98 9.97 -0.37 -4.79
C CYS A 98 11.41 -0.41 -5.29
N GLN A 99 11.70 0.12 -6.48
CA GLN A 99 13.05 0.12 -7.08
C GLN A 99 13.69 -1.27 -7.13
N GLY A 100 12.89 -2.32 -7.29
CA GLY A 100 13.34 -3.71 -7.30
C GLY A 100 13.42 -4.40 -5.93
N LEU A 101 13.07 -3.74 -4.82
CA LEU A 101 13.04 -4.37 -3.48
C LEU A 101 11.99 -5.49 -3.34
N GLY A 102 10.95 -5.48 -4.17
CA GLY A 102 9.84 -6.46 -4.11
C GLY A 102 8.95 -6.36 -2.87
N ARG A 103 9.14 -5.32 -2.05
CA ARG A 103 8.37 -5.04 -0.83
C ARG A 103 8.28 -3.54 -0.59
N VAL A 104 7.27 -3.12 0.17
CA VAL A 104 7.01 -1.73 0.56
C VAL A 104 6.66 -1.68 2.05
N GLU A 105 6.76 -0.51 2.68
CA GLU A 105 6.45 -0.41 4.11
C GLU A 105 4.97 -0.70 4.39
N SER A 106 4.69 -1.39 5.49
CA SER A 106 3.30 -1.58 5.91
C SER A 106 2.70 -0.25 6.37
N ALA A 107 1.38 -0.09 6.23
CA ALA A 107 0.69 1.12 6.65
C ALA A 107 0.89 1.41 8.16
N GLU A 108 0.99 0.36 8.98
CA GLU A 108 1.39 0.42 10.40
C GLU A 108 2.82 0.96 10.59
N THR A 109 3.79 0.51 9.79
CA THR A 109 5.17 1.02 9.87
C THR A 109 5.20 2.52 9.54
N VAL A 110 4.45 2.92 8.51
CA VAL A 110 4.33 4.33 8.12
C VAL A 110 3.64 5.14 9.22
N SER A 111 2.57 4.63 9.85
CA SER A 111 1.88 5.34 10.94
C SER A 111 2.80 5.59 12.13
N LEU A 112 3.55 4.57 12.57
CA LEU A 112 4.53 4.70 13.65
C LEU A 112 5.65 5.71 13.32
N ARG A 113 6.07 5.78 12.05
CA ARG A 113 7.04 6.78 11.60
C ARG A 113 6.46 8.20 11.69
N ILE A 114 5.21 8.37 11.25
CA ILE A 114 4.50 9.65 11.32
C ILE A 114 4.35 10.10 12.78
N GLU A 115 3.93 9.21 13.69
CA GLU A 115 3.81 9.52 15.11
C GLU A 115 5.12 10.04 15.72
N ARG A 116 6.24 9.37 15.41
CA ARG A 116 7.57 9.81 15.87
C ARG A 116 7.92 11.19 15.35
N GLU A 117 7.64 11.46 14.08
CA GLU A 117 7.92 12.76 13.47
C GLU A 117 7.04 13.87 14.05
N VAL A 118 5.75 13.61 14.28
CA VAL A 118 4.84 14.56 14.93
C VAL A 118 5.29 14.85 16.35
N ARG A 119 5.69 13.84 17.14
CA ARG A 119 6.24 14.04 18.48
C ARG A 119 7.50 14.90 18.46
N ARG A 120 8.38 14.67 17.49
CA ARG A 120 9.62 15.46 17.29
C ARG A 120 9.30 16.90 16.94
N LEU A 121 8.35 17.14 16.05
CA LEU A 121 7.92 18.49 15.68
C LEU A 121 7.23 19.19 16.85
N ALA A 122 6.39 18.50 17.61
CA ALA A 122 5.69 19.05 18.77
C ALA A 122 6.64 19.45 19.90
N SER A 123 7.77 18.74 20.07
CA SER A 123 8.77 19.08 21.08
C SER A 123 9.76 20.16 20.63
N THR A 124 9.94 20.37 19.32
CA THR A 124 10.91 21.33 18.78
C THR A 124 10.28 22.64 18.31
N THR A 125 8.97 22.66 18.09
CA THR A 125 8.24 23.82 17.56
C THR A 125 7.15 24.30 18.52
N GLY A 126 6.79 25.58 18.44
CA GLY A 126 5.70 26.17 19.22
C GLY A 126 4.32 26.01 18.58
N HIS A 127 4.18 25.18 17.55
CA HIS A 127 2.92 25.03 16.82
C HIS A 127 1.86 24.36 17.69
N GLU A 128 0.61 24.81 17.54
CA GLU A 128 -0.52 24.36 18.37
C GLU A 128 -1.20 23.12 17.79
N ALA A 129 -1.09 22.92 16.47
CA ALA A 129 -1.77 21.85 15.77
C ALA A 129 -0.99 21.37 14.54
N PHE A 130 -1.24 20.12 14.14
CA PHE A 130 -0.65 19.45 12.99
C PHE A 130 -1.73 18.84 12.10
N VAL A 131 -1.70 19.14 10.81
CA VAL A 131 -2.52 18.44 9.81
C VAL A 131 -1.65 17.40 9.12
N ILE A 132 -2.11 16.17 9.08
CA ILE A 132 -1.36 15.04 8.51
C ILE A 132 -2.17 14.48 7.35
N ALA A 133 -1.70 14.71 6.13
CA ALA A 133 -2.26 14.12 4.92
C ALA A 133 -1.57 12.78 4.65
N VAL A 134 -2.36 11.71 4.49
CA VAL A 134 -1.84 10.33 4.34
C VAL A 134 -2.72 9.46 3.44
N HIS A 135 -2.18 8.34 2.99
CA HIS A 135 -2.96 7.27 2.36
C HIS A 135 -4.07 6.76 3.32
N PRO A 136 -5.28 6.41 2.84
CA PRO A 136 -6.37 5.92 3.68
C PRO A 136 -6.02 4.77 4.63
N ALA A 137 -5.27 3.77 4.15
CA ALA A 137 -4.76 2.68 5.00
C ALA A 137 -3.89 3.17 6.17
N VAL A 138 -3.07 4.22 5.97
CA VAL A 138 -2.26 4.80 7.05
C VAL A 138 -3.14 5.63 8.00
N ALA A 139 -4.13 6.34 7.47
CA ALA A 139 -5.09 7.08 8.29
C ALA A 139 -5.84 6.15 9.25
N ALA A 140 -6.27 4.98 8.77
CA ALA A 140 -6.89 3.95 9.59
C ALA A 140 -6.01 3.55 10.79
N HIS A 141 -4.71 3.29 10.58
CA HIS A 141 -3.78 2.98 11.66
C HIS A 141 -3.51 4.16 12.60
N LEU A 142 -3.41 5.39 12.09
CA LEU A 142 -3.17 6.58 12.93
C LEU A 142 -4.37 6.93 13.80
N ILE A 143 -5.60 6.72 13.30
CA ILE A 143 -6.83 7.02 14.03
C ILE A 143 -7.10 5.94 15.07
N GLY A 144 -6.87 4.68 14.72
CA GLY A 144 -7.20 3.55 15.57
C GLY A 144 -8.71 3.30 15.69
N GLU A 145 -9.08 2.34 16.53
CA GLU A 145 -10.47 1.99 16.75
C GLU A 145 -11.24 3.17 17.35
N GLN A 146 -12.30 3.63 16.67
CA GLN A 146 -13.13 4.77 17.06
C GLN A 146 -12.37 6.09 17.32
N GLY A 147 -11.10 6.21 16.91
CA GLY A 147 -10.27 7.39 17.18
C GLY A 147 -9.49 7.36 18.49
N MET A 148 -9.37 6.20 19.16
CA MET A 148 -8.64 6.11 20.44
C MET A 148 -7.14 6.39 20.29
N ASP A 149 -6.49 5.81 19.28
CA ASP A 149 -5.03 5.90 19.12
C ASP A 149 -4.59 7.37 18.83
N ILE A 150 -5.36 8.09 18.01
CA ILE A 150 -5.07 9.50 17.73
C ILE A 150 -5.30 10.41 18.93
N GLU A 151 -6.31 10.14 19.75
CA GLU A 151 -6.55 10.91 20.99
C GLU A 151 -5.42 10.70 22.00
N ASP A 152 -4.90 9.49 22.10
CA ASP A 152 -3.76 9.19 22.96
C ASP A 152 -2.50 9.93 22.49
N LEU A 153 -2.28 10.00 21.17
CA LEU A 153 -1.20 10.80 20.60
C LEU A 153 -1.37 12.29 20.95
N GLU A 154 -2.56 12.87 20.73
CA GLU A 154 -2.88 14.27 21.05
C GLU A 154 -2.64 14.56 22.54
N ARG A 155 -3.09 13.67 23.43
CA ARG A 155 -2.87 13.77 24.88
C ARG A 155 -1.39 13.72 25.24
N GLN A 156 -0.60 12.90 24.57
CA GLN A 156 0.82 12.78 24.89
C GLN A 156 1.63 14.00 24.41
N ILE A 157 1.29 14.58 23.26
CA ILE A 157 2.00 15.74 22.72
C ILE A 157 1.42 17.09 23.18
N GLN A 158 0.21 17.09 23.76
CA GLN A 158 -0.53 18.29 24.19
C GLN A 158 -0.77 19.30 23.05
N ARG A 159 -0.97 18.80 21.83
CA ARG A 159 -1.24 19.55 20.59
C ARG A 159 -2.37 18.86 19.82
N ALA A 160 -3.11 19.62 19.01
CA ALA A 160 -4.16 19.02 18.18
C ALA A 160 -3.56 18.34 16.95
N VAL A 161 -4.15 17.21 16.54
CA VAL A 161 -3.73 16.45 15.36
C VAL A 161 -4.95 16.13 14.50
N CYS A 162 -4.90 16.58 13.25
CA CYS A 162 -5.94 16.39 12.26
C CYS A 162 -5.46 15.45 11.16
N ILE A 163 -5.99 14.23 11.11
CA ILE A 163 -5.68 13.28 10.03
C ILE A 163 -6.58 13.56 8.83
N ARG A 164 -5.99 13.60 7.63
CA ARG A 164 -6.69 13.74 6.36
C ARG A 164 -6.27 12.62 5.42
N SER A 165 -7.27 11.90 4.93
CA SER A 165 -7.03 10.86 3.95
C SER A 165 -6.90 11.45 2.55
N VAL A 166 -6.01 10.91 1.73
CA VAL A 166 -5.86 11.31 0.33
C VAL A 166 -5.93 10.07 -0.56
N PRO A 167 -7.14 9.62 -0.97
CA PRO A 167 -7.31 8.40 -1.75
C PRO A 167 -6.67 8.43 -3.15
N SER A 168 -6.28 9.61 -3.65
CA SER A 168 -5.57 9.74 -4.93
C SER A 168 -4.07 9.40 -4.83
N TRP A 169 -3.53 9.28 -3.62
CA TRP A 169 -2.15 8.86 -3.44
C TRP A 169 -2.03 7.35 -3.59
N HIS A 170 -1.11 6.91 -4.45
CA HIS A 170 -0.88 5.48 -4.71
C HIS A 170 0.16 4.87 -3.76
N HIS A 171 1.09 5.70 -3.26
CA HIS A 171 2.17 5.28 -2.38
C HIS A 171 1.73 5.39 -0.92
N VAL A 172 1.74 4.27 -0.20
CA VAL A 172 1.35 4.20 1.21
C VAL A 172 2.30 5.01 2.09
N GLU A 173 3.58 5.08 1.71
CA GLU A 173 4.63 5.80 2.42
C GLU A 173 4.59 7.31 2.22
N LYS A 174 3.78 7.81 1.28
CA LYS A 174 3.63 9.26 1.07
C LYS A 174 2.78 9.85 2.19
N PHE A 175 3.37 10.83 2.89
CA PHE A 175 2.68 11.65 3.89
C PHE A 175 3.19 13.08 3.87
N GLU A 176 2.34 14.02 4.27
CA GLU A 176 2.67 15.44 4.44
C GLU A 176 2.18 15.91 5.82
N ILE A 177 3.02 16.64 6.56
CA ILE A 177 2.68 17.21 7.88
C ILE A 177 2.74 18.72 7.76
N GLU A 178 1.59 19.39 7.92
CA GLU A 178 1.47 20.84 7.95
C GLU A 178 1.27 21.31 9.40
N PRO A 179 2.28 21.93 10.03
CA PRO A 179 2.14 22.52 11.34
C PRO A 179 1.52 23.91 11.28
N GLY A 180 0.75 24.31 12.30
CA GLY A 180 0.09 25.61 12.31
C GLY A 180 -0.56 26.01 13.63
N ALA A 181 -1.23 27.16 13.59
CA ALA A 181 -2.13 27.60 14.65
C ALA A 181 -3.44 26.82 14.57
N LEU A 182 -4.03 26.49 15.72
CA LEU A 182 -5.23 25.66 15.78
C LEU A 182 -6.39 26.29 14.97
N GLN A 183 -6.60 27.59 15.16
CA GLN A 183 -7.69 28.32 14.50
C GLN A 183 -7.57 28.31 12.97
N LYS A 184 -6.35 28.41 12.43
CA LYS A 184 -6.09 28.37 10.98
C LYS A 184 -6.40 26.98 10.42
N ILE A 185 -6.03 25.93 11.16
CA ILE A 185 -6.28 24.55 10.76
C ILE A 185 -7.80 24.25 10.79
N GLU A 186 -8.51 24.68 11.83
CA GLU A 186 -9.96 24.49 11.93
C GLU A 186 -10.73 25.24 10.82
N GLN A 187 -10.23 26.40 10.38
CA GLN A 187 -10.79 27.15 9.25
C GLN A 187 -10.55 26.46 7.90
N ASN A 188 -9.32 25.98 7.67
CA ASN A 188 -8.93 25.34 6.40
C ASN A 188 -9.50 23.92 6.25
N PHE A 189 -9.71 23.23 7.37
CA PHE A 189 -10.12 21.84 7.40
C PHE A 189 -11.31 21.62 8.34
N PRO A 190 -12.50 22.14 7.99
CA PRO A 190 -13.67 22.08 8.85
C PRO A 190 -14.12 20.65 9.12
N THR A 191 -14.30 20.34 10.40
CA THR A 191 -14.87 19.08 10.87
C THR A 191 -16.39 19.08 10.67
N PRO A 192 -17.00 17.94 10.25
CA PRO A 192 -18.45 17.87 10.07
C PRO A 192 -19.20 18.02 11.42
N ARG A 193 -20.51 18.27 11.36
CA ARG A 193 -21.32 18.45 12.57
C ARG A 193 -21.98 17.15 13.00
N ARG A 194 -22.08 16.94 14.32
CA ARG A 194 -22.91 15.87 14.88
C ARG A 194 -24.35 16.01 14.37
N GLY A 195 -24.95 14.89 13.95
CA GLY A 195 -26.28 14.83 13.36
C GLY A 195 -26.35 15.16 11.86
N GLN A 196 -25.26 15.65 11.26
CA GLN A 196 -25.19 15.88 9.82
C GLN A 196 -25.35 14.57 9.06
N VAL A 197 -26.11 14.62 7.96
CA VAL A 197 -26.21 13.51 7.02
C VAL A 197 -25.23 13.73 5.90
N VAL A 198 -24.31 12.79 5.72
CA VAL A 198 -23.24 12.83 4.74
C VAL A 198 -23.36 11.67 3.76
N GLU A 199 -22.89 11.88 2.54
CA GLU A 199 -22.72 10.81 1.57
C GLU A 199 -21.27 10.31 1.62
N CYS A 200 -21.11 9.00 1.76
CA CYS A 200 -19.80 8.40 1.90
C CYS A 200 -19.71 7.09 1.10
N ILE A 201 -18.52 6.85 0.54
CA ILE A 201 -18.22 5.61 -0.18
C ILE A 201 -17.59 4.65 0.81
N VAL A 202 -18.18 3.47 0.93
CA VAL A 202 -17.76 2.44 1.87
C VAL A 202 -16.64 1.60 1.24
N SER A 203 -15.41 1.72 1.74
CA SER A 203 -14.26 0.92 1.30
C SER A 203 -13.75 0.02 2.42
N ARG A 204 -13.06 -1.07 2.05
CA ARG A 204 -12.23 -1.84 2.98
C ARG A 204 -10.81 -1.30 2.84
N GLU A 205 -10.34 -0.60 3.84
CA GLU A 205 -9.00 0.01 3.83
C GLU A 205 -8.03 -0.64 4.80
N ASP A 206 -8.36 -1.86 5.20
CA ASP A 206 -7.46 -2.75 5.94
C ASP A 206 -7.08 -3.97 5.06
N PRO A 207 -5.80 -4.07 4.61
CA PRO A 207 -5.28 -5.25 3.92
C PRO A 207 -5.08 -6.47 4.83
N LEU A 208 -5.05 -6.31 6.16
CA LEU A 208 -4.75 -7.34 7.16
C LEU A 208 -5.96 -7.49 8.09
N GLY A 209 -7.00 -8.17 7.61
CA GLY A 209 -8.33 -8.27 8.22
C GLY A 209 -8.49 -8.88 9.63
N ASP A 210 -7.63 -8.54 10.59
CA ASP A 210 -7.70 -8.95 11.99
C ASP A 210 -8.30 -7.86 12.91
N ARG A 211 -8.39 -6.59 12.48
CA ARG A 211 -9.14 -5.54 13.20
C ARG A 211 -10.55 -5.35 12.56
N ALA A 212 -11.46 -6.28 12.84
CA ALA A 212 -12.88 -6.28 12.43
C ALA A 212 -13.65 -4.97 12.78
N PRO A 213 -14.91 -4.72 12.36
CA PRO A 213 -15.68 -4.94 11.12
C PRO A 213 -16.14 -3.59 10.50
N TRP A 214 -15.43 -2.51 10.81
CA TRP A 214 -15.80 -1.15 10.46
C TRP A 214 -15.42 -0.88 9.02
N ALA A 215 -16.30 -0.22 8.29
CA ALA A 215 -16.00 0.21 6.95
C ALA A 215 -15.63 1.68 7.00
N THR A 216 -14.41 1.98 6.60
CA THR A 216 -13.94 3.36 6.44
C THR A 216 -14.72 3.98 5.30
N ALA A 217 -15.46 5.04 5.60
CA ALA A 217 -16.21 5.76 4.59
C ALA A 217 -15.65 7.17 4.40
N HIS A 218 -15.41 7.54 3.15
CA HIS A 218 -14.85 8.85 2.79
C HIS A 218 -15.93 9.87 2.51
N LEU A 219 -15.89 11.04 3.17
CA LEU A 219 -16.84 12.12 2.90
C LEU A 219 -16.72 12.67 1.47
N LEU A 220 -17.80 12.66 0.70
CA LEU A 220 -17.86 13.37 -0.58
C LEU A 220 -18.10 14.89 -0.37
N PRO A 221 -17.53 15.78 -1.20
CA PRO A 221 -16.80 15.48 -2.45
C PRO A 221 -15.27 15.32 -2.30
N GLN A 222 -14.69 15.72 -1.17
CA GLN A 222 -13.22 15.84 -1.05
C GLN A 222 -12.51 14.53 -0.67
N ARG A 223 -13.24 13.53 -0.16
CA ARG A 223 -12.72 12.22 0.29
C ARG A 223 -11.56 12.32 1.29
N THR A 224 -11.60 13.31 2.18
CA THR A 224 -10.49 13.61 3.11
C THR A 224 -10.73 13.23 4.55
N PHE A 225 -11.95 12.87 4.92
CA PHE A 225 -12.34 12.66 6.31
C PHE A 225 -12.95 11.27 6.47
N LEU A 226 -12.48 10.53 7.48
CA LEU A 226 -12.90 9.16 7.71
C LEU A 226 -14.15 9.10 8.59
N VAL A 227 -15.11 8.29 8.16
CA VAL A 227 -16.31 7.97 8.91
C VAL A 227 -16.31 6.48 9.20
N ASP A 228 -16.30 6.12 10.47
CA ASP A 228 -16.50 4.76 10.94
C ASP A 228 -18.01 4.47 10.98
N LEU A 229 -18.44 3.52 10.14
CA LEU A 229 -19.84 3.14 10.00
C LEU A 229 -20.18 1.90 10.82
N VAL A 230 -21.15 2.06 11.72
CA VAL A 230 -21.75 0.93 12.45
C VAL A 230 -22.39 -0.04 11.45
N ASN A 231 -21.93 -1.30 11.46
CA ASN A 231 -22.33 -2.34 10.49
C ASN A 231 -22.04 -1.99 9.01
N GLY A 232 -21.05 -1.13 8.76
CA GLY A 232 -20.68 -0.67 7.41
C GLY A 232 -20.24 -1.81 6.47
N ALA A 233 -19.74 -2.93 7.00
CA ALA A 233 -19.31 -4.08 6.20
C ALA A 233 -20.35 -4.60 5.19
N LYS A 234 -21.66 -4.43 5.47
CA LYS A 234 -22.75 -4.83 4.56
C LYS A 234 -22.85 -3.96 3.30
N PHE A 235 -22.22 -2.80 3.32
CA PHE A 235 -22.32 -1.79 2.27
C PHE A 235 -21.00 -1.60 1.52
N LEU A 236 -20.03 -2.50 1.67
CA LEU A 236 -18.73 -2.43 0.98
C LEU A 236 -18.90 -2.22 -0.54
N GLY A 237 -18.19 -1.23 -1.07
CA GLY A 237 -18.24 -0.82 -2.46
C GLY A 237 -19.45 0.04 -2.84
N GLN A 238 -20.35 0.34 -1.90
CA GLN A 238 -21.54 1.16 -2.15
C GLN A 238 -21.35 2.58 -1.63
N THR A 239 -22.05 3.52 -2.27
CA THR A 239 -22.22 4.87 -1.74
C THR A 239 -23.45 4.88 -0.84
N VAL A 240 -23.29 5.31 0.41
CA VAL A 240 -24.37 5.35 1.40
C VAL A 240 -24.53 6.75 1.98
N ARG A 241 -25.76 7.06 2.43
CA ARG A 241 -26.01 8.24 3.26
C ARG A 241 -25.96 7.83 4.72
N ALA A 242 -25.04 8.41 5.49
CA ALA A 242 -24.87 8.13 6.90
C ALA A 242 -25.16 9.38 7.75
N ARG A 243 -25.80 9.18 8.90
CA ARG A 243 -25.94 10.24 9.91
C ARG A 243 -24.79 10.13 10.90
N LEU A 244 -24.07 11.23 11.10
CA LEU A 244 -22.96 11.28 12.04
C LEU A 244 -23.50 11.30 13.48
N THR A 245 -23.15 10.30 14.28
CA THR A 245 -23.60 10.13 15.66
C THR A 245 -22.63 10.76 16.65
N ASP A 246 -21.33 10.67 16.37
CA ASP A 246 -20.25 11.30 17.11
C ASP A 246 -19.20 11.85 16.13
N VAL A 247 -18.57 12.97 16.46
CA VAL A 247 -17.59 13.61 15.59
C VAL A 247 -16.39 14.10 16.39
N ARG A 248 -15.22 13.61 16.00
CA ARG A 248 -13.89 13.97 16.53
C ARG A 248 -13.11 14.75 15.46
N ARG A 249 -11.90 15.24 15.77
CA ARG A 249 -11.09 16.07 14.83
C ARG A 249 -10.66 15.31 13.56
N SER A 250 -10.44 14.01 13.70
CA SER A 250 -9.86 13.15 12.67
C SER A 250 -10.81 12.06 12.17
N VAL A 251 -11.88 11.76 12.91
CA VAL A 251 -12.84 10.69 12.60
C VAL A 251 -14.25 11.06 13.05
N ALA A 252 -15.26 10.52 12.38
CA ALA A 252 -16.64 10.55 12.86
C ALA A 252 -17.19 9.13 12.94
N LEU A 253 -18.07 8.89 13.91
CA LEU A 253 -18.90 7.69 13.95
C LEU A 253 -20.22 7.98 13.25
N GLY A 254 -20.74 7.01 12.51
CA GLY A 254 -21.98 7.20 11.76
C GLY A 254 -22.82 5.94 11.62
N GLU A 255 -24.11 6.16 11.41
CA GLU A 255 -25.07 5.10 11.13
C GLU A 255 -25.63 5.26 9.72
N VAL A 256 -25.66 4.17 8.96
CA VAL A 256 -26.22 4.15 7.60
C VAL A 256 -27.73 4.32 7.66
N LEU A 257 -28.26 5.30 6.92
CA LEU A 257 -29.69 5.55 6.82
C LEU A 257 -30.33 4.54 5.84
N THR A 258 -31.31 3.77 6.33
CA THR A 258 -32.09 2.83 5.52
C THR A 258 -33.58 3.20 5.51
N GLY A 259 -34.30 2.83 4.46
CA GLY A 259 -35.77 2.91 4.38
C GLY A 259 -36.37 4.30 4.67
N ALA A 260 -37.26 4.39 5.66
CA ALA A 260 -37.99 5.61 6.03
C ALA A 260 -37.07 6.75 6.49
N ALA A 261 -35.93 6.43 7.13
CA ALA A 261 -34.96 7.42 7.60
C ALA A 261 -34.26 8.15 6.44
N LEU A 262 -34.05 7.46 5.30
CA LEU A 262 -33.50 8.05 4.09
C LEU A 262 -34.48 9.06 3.45
N ARG A 263 -35.79 8.75 3.49
CA ARG A 263 -36.85 9.61 2.96
C ARG A 263 -36.99 10.90 3.78
N ALA A 264 -36.96 10.79 5.11
CA ALA A 264 -37.00 11.95 6.01
C ALA A 264 -35.78 12.89 5.83
N ALA A 265 -34.60 12.33 5.55
CA ALA A 265 -33.38 13.10 5.28
C ALA A 265 -33.30 13.74 3.88
N GLY A 266 -34.24 13.42 2.97
CA GLY A 266 -34.34 14.03 1.64
C GLY A 266 -35.04 15.39 1.64
N ASN A 267 -35.95 15.63 2.59
CA ASN A 267 -36.79 16.85 2.62
C ASN A 267 -36.10 18.06 3.28
N GLY A 268 -34.92 17.90 3.87
CA GLY A 268 -34.17 18.97 4.53
C GLY A 268 -33.06 19.62 3.69
N ALA A 269 -32.89 19.22 2.42
CA ALA A 269 -31.80 19.68 1.54
C ALA A 269 -32.22 20.82 0.58
N GLY A 270 -33.33 21.51 0.86
CA GLY A 270 -33.92 22.52 -0.02
C GLY A 270 -33.43 23.97 0.16
N GLU A 271 -32.71 24.31 1.23
CA GLU A 271 -32.38 25.70 1.57
C GLU A 271 -30.86 25.91 1.70
N ALA A 272 -30.13 25.72 0.59
CA ALA A 272 -28.77 26.26 0.42
C ALA A 272 -28.37 26.31 -1.07
N ARG A 273 -29.18 26.97 -1.90
CA ARG A 273 -28.73 27.48 -3.20
C ARG A 273 -28.99 28.98 -3.25
N GLY A 274 -28.15 29.72 -2.52
CA GLY A 274 -27.99 31.16 -2.67
C GLY A 274 -26.61 31.44 -3.28
N GLU A 275 -26.63 32.19 -4.38
CA GLU A 275 -25.54 32.67 -5.22
C GLU A 275 -24.16 32.93 -4.56
N GLN A 276 -23.10 32.48 -5.24
CA GLN A 276 -22.07 33.37 -5.78
C GLN A 276 -21.23 32.64 -6.85
N ARG A 277 -21.38 33.08 -8.10
CA ARG A 277 -20.49 32.73 -9.22
C ARG A 277 -19.14 33.41 -9.00
N PRO A 278 -17.98 32.72 -9.11
CA PRO A 278 -16.73 33.44 -9.24
C PRO A 278 -16.59 33.98 -10.67
N ALA A 279 -16.10 35.22 -10.73
CA ALA A 279 -15.95 36.03 -11.92
C ALA A 279 -15.05 35.37 -12.98
N SER A 280 -15.43 35.64 -14.22
CA SER A 280 -14.68 35.50 -15.46
C SER A 280 -13.19 35.85 -15.32
N LEU A 281 -12.32 34.88 -15.61
CA LEU A 281 -10.95 35.15 -16.03
C LEU A 281 -10.98 35.72 -17.45
N GLU A 282 -10.85 37.04 -17.55
CA GLU A 282 -10.54 37.71 -18.80
C GLU A 282 -9.08 37.52 -19.19
N ARG A 283 -8.90 37.57 -20.51
CA ARG A 283 -7.70 37.36 -21.31
C ARG A 283 -6.66 38.45 -21.06
N GLY A 284 -5.38 38.10 -21.21
CA GLY A 284 -4.37 39.07 -21.66
C GLY A 284 -2.96 38.76 -21.23
N GLY A 285 -2.11 38.33 -22.16
CA GLY A 285 -0.66 38.25 -21.92
C GLY A 285 0.10 37.42 -22.95
N ARG A 286 0.15 37.90 -24.20
CA ARG A 286 1.12 37.44 -25.20
C ARG A 286 2.52 37.83 -24.74
N GLU A 287 3.39 36.87 -24.47
CA GLU A 287 4.84 37.10 -24.49
C GLU A 287 5.46 36.41 -25.71
N ARG A 288 6.26 37.23 -26.40
CA ARG A 288 6.88 36.97 -27.68
C ARG A 288 8.14 36.15 -27.44
N ALA A 289 8.28 35.05 -28.17
CA ALA A 289 9.58 34.47 -28.44
C ALA A 289 10.35 35.43 -29.38
N SER A 290 11.45 36.01 -28.89
CA SER A 290 12.51 36.55 -29.74
C SER A 290 13.74 35.68 -29.56
N ALA A 291 14.21 35.16 -30.69
CA ALA A 291 15.53 34.56 -30.83
C ALA A 291 16.63 35.61 -30.58
N ASP A 292 17.73 35.19 -29.96
CA ASP A 292 19.07 35.57 -30.40
C ASP A 292 20.12 34.63 -29.79
N ARG A 293 20.87 33.99 -30.70
CA ARG A 293 22.28 33.54 -30.66
C ARG A 293 22.75 32.48 -29.67
#